data_AF-A0A0K2VBG3-F1
#
_entry.id   AF-A0A0K2VBG3-F1
#
_cell.length_a   1.000
_cell.length_b   1.000
_cell.length_c   1.000
_cell.angle_alpha   90.00
_cell.angle_beta   90.00
_cell.angle_gamma   90.00
#
_symmetry.space_group_name_H-M   'P 1'
#
loop_
_entity.id
_entity.type
_entity.pdbx_description
1 polymer ?
#
loop_
_entity_poly.entity_id
_entity_poly.type
_entity_poly.pdbx_seq_one_letter_code
_entity_poly.pdbx_strand_id
1 'polypeptide(L)' 'MVPHWLELTVEDYVKILASKVLPWIKSIVSKSLWGFQQDGAPTHASKKSKEWLKDNMNFWPW' A
#
# COMPACT_ATOMS: atom_id res chain seq x y z
N MET A 1 4.67 2.61 -22.59
CA MET A 1 5.67 2.71 -21.51
C MET A 1 5.53 4.07 -20.88
N VAL A 2 5.38 4.13 -19.55
CA VAL A 2 5.38 5.39 -18.81
C VAL A 2 6.84 5.76 -18.56
N PRO A 3 7.25 7.03 -18.74
CA PRO A 3 8.62 7.44 -18.42
C PRO A 3 8.97 7.16 -16.96
N HIS A 4 10.18 6.68 -16.69
CA HIS A 4 10.61 6.26 -15.35
C HIS A 4 10.51 7.38 -14.28
N TRP A 5 10.63 8.65 -14.67
CA TRP A 5 10.45 9.81 -13.78
C TRP A 5 8.98 10.15 -13.46
N LEU A 6 8.03 9.49 -14.11
CA LEU A 6 6.59 9.57 -13.81
C LEU A 6 6.11 8.34 -13.00
N GLU A 7 6.96 7.34 -12.80
CA GLU A 7 6.64 6.16 -12.01
C GLU A 7 7.00 6.40 -10.55
N LEU A 8 6.09 6.01 -9.64
CA LEU A 8 6.40 5.96 -8.22
C LEU A 8 7.53 4.96 -7.99
N THR A 9 8.44 5.29 -7.08
CA THR A 9 9.38 4.32 -6.53
C THR A 9 8.68 3.46 -5.47
N VAL A 10 9.28 2.32 -5.11
CA VAL A 10 8.78 1.52 -3.99
C VAL A 10 8.88 2.28 -2.66
N GLU A 11 9.91 3.10 -2.48
CA GLU A 11 10.10 3.97 -1.32
C GLU A 11 8.97 4.99 -1.21
N ASP A 12 8.63 5.65 -2.32
CA ASP A 12 7.57 6.66 -2.33
C ASP A 12 6.21 6.01 -2.11
N TYR A 13 5.98 4.82 -2.67
CA TYR A 13 4.76 4.07 -2.44
C TYR A 13 4.59 3.72 -0.94
N VAL A 14 5.62 3.17 -0.30
CA VAL A 14 5.59 2.87 1.14
C VAL A 14 5.37 4.13 1.98
N LYS A 15 5.99 5.26 1.62
CA LYS A 15 5.75 6.55 2.29
C LYS A 15 4.30 7.00 2.16
N ILE A 16 3.68 6.86 0.98
CA ILE A 16 2.27 7.20 0.76
C ILE A 16 1.36 6.29 1.59
N LEU A 17 1.63 4.98 1.60
CA LEU A 17 0.86 4.03 2.41
C LEU A 17 0.90 4.39 3.90
N ALA A 18 2.08 4.68 4.43
CA ALA A 18 2.27 5.01 5.84
C ALA A 18 1.70 6.37 6.23
N SER A 19 1.90 7.40 5.40
CA SER A 19 1.56 8.79 5.75
C SER A 19 0.16 9.23 5.35
N LYS A 20 -0.46 8.56 4.36
CA LYS A 20 -1.77 8.94 3.81
C LYS A 20 -2.80 7.83 3.94
N VAL A 21 -2.50 6.64 3.41
CA VAL A 21 -3.52 5.59 3.27
C VAL A 21 -3.88 4.96 4.62
N LEU A 22 -2.89 4.56 5.42
CA LEU A 22 -3.13 3.92 6.71
C LEU A 22 -3.88 4.83 7.71
N PRO A 23 -3.50 6.12 7.88
CA PRO A 23 -4.27 7.03 8.73
C PRO A 23 -5.70 7.24 8.21
N TRP A 24 -5.86 7.39 6.89
CA TRP A 24 -7.18 7.58 6.28
C TRP A 24 -8.09 6.37 6.52
N ILE A 25 -7.61 5.15 6.25
CA ILE A 25 -8.46 3.96 6.43
C ILE A 25 -8.83 3.76 7.90
N LYS A 26 -7.88 3.94 8.83
CA LYS A 26 -8.14 3.90 10.28
C LYS A 26 -9.19 4.93 10.71
N SER A 27 -9.24 6.10 10.07
CA SER A 27 -10.23 7.13 10.38
C SER A 27 -11.66 6.78 9.97
N ILE A 28 -11.84 5.98 8.90
CA ILE A 28 -13.17 5.65 8.37
C ILE A 28 -13.68 4.28 8.83
N VAL A 29 -12.79 3.31 9.07
CA VAL A 29 -13.20 1.94 9.48
C VAL A 29 -13.37 1.81 10.98
N SER A 30 -12.82 2.72 11.78
CA SER A 30 -12.82 2.63 13.25
C SER A 30 -12.33 1.24 13.72
N LYS A 31 -13.22 0.42 14.31
CA LYS A 31 -12.94 -0.96 14.76
C LYS A 31 -13.45 -2.05 13.81
N SER A 32 -14.03 -1.67 12.68
CA SER A 32 -14.59 -2.61 11.71
C SER A 32 -13.49 -3.34 10.93
N LEU A 33 -13.77 -4.57 10.53
CA LEU A 33 -12.93 -5.31 9.59
C LEU A 33 -12.96 -4.63 8.22
N TRP A 34 -11.81 -4.62 7.55
CA TRP A 34 -11.64 -4.02 6.23
C TRP A 34 -10.58 -4.79 5.44
N GLY A 35 -10.62 -4.66 4.12
CA GLY A 35 -9.65 -5.25 3.21
C GLY A 35 -8.96 -4.18 2.36
N PHE A 36 -7.65 -4.31 2.17
CA PHE A 36 -6.91 -3.46 1.23
C PHE A 36 -6.84 -4.11 -0.16
N GLN A 37 -7.20 -3.37 -1.20
CA GLN A 37 -7.07 -3.81 -2.59
C GLN A 37 -6.21 -2.81 -3.39
N GLN A 38 -5.35 -3.34 -4.25
CA GLN A 38 -4.50 -2.60 -5.18
C GLN A 38 -4.34 -3.41 -6.47
N ASP A 39 -3.90 -2.77 -7.55
CA ASP A 39 -3.59 -3.44 -8.80
C ASP A 39 -2.18 -4.11 -8.76
N GLY A 40 -1.79 -4.71 -9.89
CA GLY A 40 -0.53 -5.44 -10.04
C GLY A 40 0.68 -4.58 -10.41
N ALA A 41 0.68 -3.25 -10.16
CA ALA A 41 1.81 -2.40 -10.52
C ALA A 41 3.14 -2.91 -9.89
N PRO A 42 4.29 -2.74 -10.57
CA PRO A 42 5.56 -3.30 -10.08
C PRO A 42 5.93 -2.87 -8.65
N THR A 43 5.66 -1.62 -8.28
CA THR A 43 5.87 -1.11 -6.91
C THR A 43 4.98 -1.80 -5.89
N HIS A 44 3.73 -2.10 -6.24
CA HIS A 44 2.76 -2.78 -5.39
C HIS A 44 3.14 -4.24 -5.16
N ALA A 45 3.72 -4.88 -6.18
CA ALA A 45 4.14 -6.28 -6.16
C ALA A 45 5.55 -6.52 -5.57
N SER A 46 6.31 -5.45 -5.31
CA SER A 46 7.68 -5.54 -4.77
C SER A 46 7.71 -6.20 -3.38
N LYS A 47 8.85 -6.83 -3.05
CA LYS A 47 9.05 -7.48 -1.74
C LYS A 47 8.82 -6.50 -0.58
N LYS A 48 9.38 -5.30 -0.69
CA LYS A 48 9.30 -4.26 0.34
C LYS A 48 7.86 -3.77 0.58
N SER A 49 7.08 -3.54 -0.49
CA SER A 49 5.66 -3.20 -0.33
C SER A 49 4.86 -4.32 0.31
N LYS A 50 5.10 -5.58 -0.09
CA LYS A 50 4.41 -6.74 0.48
C LYS A 50 4.71 -6.92 1.97
N GLU A 51 5.97 -6.78 2.37
CA GLU A 51 6.37 -6.82 3.79
C GLU A 51 5.70 -5.70 4.58
N TRP A 52 5.74 -4.46 4.07
CA TRP A 52 5.07 -3.35 4.75
C TRP A 52 3.56 -3.56 4.88
N LEU A 53 2.89 -4.04 3.83
CA LEU A 53 1.46 -4.35 3.85
C LEU A 53 1.13 -5.45 4.85
N LYS A 54 1.92 -6.52 4.91
CA LYS A 54 1.75 -7.61 5.88
C LYS A 54 1.84 -7.12 7.33
N ASP A 55 2.75 -6.18 7.60
CA ASP A 55 3.00 -5.70 8.95
C ASP A 55 2.00 -4.61 9.41
N ASN A 56 1.37 -3.90 8.46
CA ASN A 56 0.62 -2.67 8.78
C ASN A 56 -0.84 -2.64 8.30
N MET A 57 -1.20 -3.46 7.30
CA MET A 57 -2.51 -3.44 6.65
C MET A 57 -3.17 -4.82 6.74
N ASN A 58 -4.51 -4.85 6.75
CA ASN A 58 -5.24 -6.09 6.61
C ASN A 58 -5.30 -6.48 5.12
N PHE A 59 -4.15 -6.94 4.61
CA PHE A 59 -3.92 -7.29 3.21
C PHE A 59 -4.12 -8.79 3.00
N TRP A 60 -4.93 -9.16 1.99
CA TRP A 60 -5.40 -10.52 1.74
C TRP A 60 -4.88 -11.04 0.38
N PRO A 61 -4.63 -12.37 0.16
CA PRO A 61 -4.56 -13.44 1.13
C PRO A 61 -3.16 -14.05 1.30
N TRP A 62 -2.73 -14.16 2.54
CA TRP A 62 -1.88 -15.27 2.98
C TRP A 62 -2.57 -15.94 4.16
#